data_AF-A0A2G8SLA7-F1
#
_entry.id   AF-A0A2G8SLA7-F1
#
_cell.length_a   1.000
_cell.length_b   1.000
_cell.length_c   1.000
_cell.angle_alpha   90.00
_cell.angle_beta   90.00
_cell.angle_gamma   90.00
#
_symmetry.space_group_name_H-M   'P 1'
#
loop_
_entity.id
_entity.type
_entity.pdbx_description
1 polymer ?
#
loop_
_entity_poly.entity_id
_entity_poly.type
_entity_poly.pdbx_seq_one_letter_code
_entity_poly.pdbx_strand_id
1 'polypeptide(L)'
;MGRWPSIRVLRLTHLVIPVKSAIFSTLRVLDLSHLQDSPKMRALPLDFALNALSGCHELQELKLNSVFPELVGESDYIVPLPQLRRLEVISKVGPTTRVPFPASPLVAMMILRYVELSPHASLRFVSHVKPSTQVGYRSFIPPEDPAYIPILSHATFAHLRPNSFTCSEPGGGTLEVAVEFDHEEEEPRQWFNQDLQLIDMASLLARAPITHLALTSASLYSESIAIAFRTFPGLTTLEFSTVPSSSCRPKDWRFPALFCCLIVPPEVHIRDAVEPADETDEEYRARLPLRRLRVLRFNALLWESTVLTLLFGTLYARCALGAPSLAELFVAMYGRAEAAEAEDADVREKEEKAMEMLESLVDGPVVCEDCEPPVSSSPGGSNFQI
;
A
#
# COMPACT_ATOMS: atom_id res chain seq x y z
N MET A 1 -19.31 44.76 -5.46
CA MET A 1 -19.61 43.38 -5.89
C MET A 1 -18.74 43.06 -7.10
N GLY A 2 -17.55 42.49 -6.87
CA GLY A 2 -16.63 42.12 -7.96
C GLY A 2 -17.07 40.78 -8.56
N ARG A 3 -17.34 40.76 -9.87
CA ARG A 3 -17.66 39.56 -10.64
C ARG A 3 -16.34 38.82 -10.93
N TRP A 4 -16.13 37.67 -10.29
CA TRP A 4 -15.04 36.74 -10.62
C TRP A 4 -15.56 35.43 -11.27
N PRO A 5 -16.41 35.47 -12.31
CA PRO A 5 -17.10 34.29 -12.85
C PRO A 5 -16.18 33.31 -13.60
N SER A 6 -14.89 33.62 -13.74
CA SER A 6 -13.93 32.81 -14.48
C SER A 6 -12.97 32.01 -13.58
N ILE A 7 -12.99 32.21 -12.25
CA ILE A 7 -12.10 31.46 -11.37
C ILE A 7 -12.58 30.01 -11.29
N ARG A 8 -11.74 29.10 -11.80
CA ARG A 8 -11.94 27.64 -11.73
C ARG A 8 -10.96 26.95 -10.79
N VAL A 9 -9.85 27.59 -10.48
CA VAL A 9 -8.79 27.06 -9.62
C VAL A 9 -8.57 28.07 -8.52
N LEU A 10 -8.71 27.62 -7.28
CA LEU A 10 -8.45 28.42 -6.10
C LEU A 10 -7.45 27.68 -5.22
N ARG A 11 -6.28 28.30 -5.04
CA ARG A 11 -5.26 27.83 -4.10
C ARG A 11 -5.10 28.87 -3.02
N LEU A 12 -5.34 28.48 -1.77
CA LEU A 12 -5.26 29.39 -0.64
C LEU A 12 -4.01 29.09 0.18
N THR A 13 -3.13 30.09 0.20
CA THR A 13 -1.95 30.16 1.07
C THR A 13 -2.16 31.35 2.02
N HIS A 14 -2.34 31.10 3.31
CA HIS A 14 -2.51 32.13 4.35
C HIS A 14 -3.69 33.11 4.18
N LEU A 15 -4.62 32.86 3.26
CA LEU A 15 -5.76 33.74 2.97
C LEU A 15 -7.09 33.10 3.37
N VAL A 16 -7.99 33.90 3.94
CA VAL A 16 -9.37 33.51 4.26
C VAL A 16 -10.29 34.07 3.18
N ILE A 17 -11.03 33.20 2.50
CA ILE A 17 -12.14 33.62 1.64
C ILE A 17 -13.45 33.42 2.39
N PRO A 18 -14.37 34.41 2.35
CA PRO A 18 -15.71 34.22 2.89
C PRO A 18 -16.41 33.04 2.20
N VAL A 19 -16.85 32.05 2.97
CA VAL A 19 -17.53 30.84 2.46
C VAL A 19 -18.76 31.15 1.61
N LYS A 20 -19.45 32.27 1.86
CA LYS A 20 -20.60 32.73 1.06
C LYS A 20 -20.21 33.38 -0.28
N SER A 21 -18.95 33.30 -0.68
CA SER A 21 -18.47 33.87 -1.93
C SER A 21 -19.04 33.09 -3.11
N ALA A 22 -19.59 33.81 -4.09
CA ALA A 22 -20.13 33.21 -5.31
C ALA A 22 -19.07 32.50 -6.16
N ILE A 23 -17.78 32.61 -5.82
CA ILE A 23 -16.70 31.91 -6.55
C ILE A 23 -16.80 30.39 -6.39
N PHE A 24 -17.31 29.89 -5.25
CA PHE A 24 -17.32 28.46 -4.94
C PHE A 24 -18.15 27.64 -5.94
N SER A 25 -19.21 28.24 -6.52
CA SER A 25 -20.06 27.55 -7.50
C SER A 25 -19.41 27.31 -8.87
N THR A 26 -18.31 27.99 -9.18
CA THR A 26 -17.57 27.81 -10.45
C THR A 26 -16.24 27.09 -10.26
N LEU A 27 -15.86 26.74 -9.03
CA LEU A 27 -14.59 26.10 -8.73
C LEU A 27 -14.58 24.65 -9.20
N ARG A 28 -13.49 24.30 -9.89
CA ARG A 28 -13.11 22.93 -10.25
C ARG A 28 -11.99 22.40 -9.38
N VAL A 29 -11.11 23.28 -8.89
CA VAL A 29 -10.00 22.91 -8.02
C VAL A 29 -10.01 23.81 -6.80
N LEU A 30 -10.05 23.20 -5.62
CA LEU A 30 -9.92 23.87 -4.34
C LEU A 30 -8.75 23.27 -3.58
N ASP A 31 -7.69 24.06 -3.42
CA ASP A 31 -6.47 23.64 -2.73
C ASP A 31 -6.26 24.46 -1.46
N LEU A 32 -6.40 23.78 -0.34
CA LEU A 32 -6.28 24.29 1.03
C LEU A 32 -5.09 23.66 1.77
N SER A 33 -4.20 22.98 1.05
CA SER A 33 -3.08 22.21 1.61
C SER A 33 -2.04 23.07 2.35
N HIS A 34 -2.01 24.38 2.09
CA HIS A 34 -1.01 25.32 2.63
C HIS A 34 -1.61 26.33 3.63
N LEU A 35 -2.74 26.03 4.25
CA LEU A 35 -3.39 26.94 5.21
C LEU A 35 -2.76 26.97 6.62
N GLN A 36 -1.75 26.14 6.91
CA GLN A 36 -1.28 25.83 8.27
C GLN A 36 -0.77 27.03 9.10
N ASP A 37 -0.28 28.10 8.47
CA ASP A 37 0.45 29.14 9.21
C ASP A 37 -0.39 30.37 9.60
N SER A 38 -1.72 30.31 9.49
CA SER A 38 -2.58 31.42 9.89
C SER A 38 -3.16 31.21 11.31
N PRO A 39 -2.66 31.90 12.36
CA PRO A 39 -3.22 31.79 13.71
C PRO A 39 -4.69 32.21 13.82
N LYS A 40 -5.24 32.87 12.79
CA LYS A 40 -6.65 33.29 12.71
C LYS A 40 -7.60 32.21 12.18
N MET A 41 -7.09 31.09 11.68
CA MET A 41 -7.92 29.98 11.15
C MET A 41 -8.24 28.90 12.19
N ARG A 42 -7.86 29.08 13.45
CA ARG A 42 -8.21 28.14 14.53
C ARG A 42 -9.75 28.10 14.68
N ALA A 43 -10.34 26.94 14.38
CA ALA A 43 -11.76 26.57 14.53
C ALA A 43 -12.77 27.19 13.53
N LEU A 44 -12.81 26.69 12.28
CA LEU A 44 -14.01 26.78 11.42
C LEU A 44 -14.94 25.60 11.80
N PRO A 45 -16.20 25.84 12.20
CA PRO A 45 -17.13 24.76 12.49
C PRO A 45 -17.34 23.84 11.28
N LEU A 46 -17.54 22.55 11.55
CA LEU A 46 -17.75 21.53 10.51
C LEU A 46 -18.88 21.91 9.54
N ASP A 47 -20.06 22.25 10.06
CA ASP A 47 -21.21 22.60 9.23
C ASP A 47 -20.91 23.78 8.31
N PHE A 48 -20.06 24.71 8.74
CA PHE A 48 -19.70 25.86 7.92
C PHE A 48 -18.80 25.45 6.75
N ALA A 49 -17.88 24.50 6.96
CA ALA A 49 -17.10 23.92 5.89
C ALA A 49 -17.95 23.08 4.92
N LEU A 50 -18.84 22.23 5.44
CA LEU A 50 -19.74 21.41 4.64
C LEU A 50 -20.68 22.27 3.78
N ASN A 51 -21.19 23.37 4.34
CA ASN A 51 -21.99 24.35 3.59
C ASN A 51 -21.19 25.08 2.51
N ALA A 52 -19.88 25.27 2.68
CA ALA A 52 -19.03 25.81 1.62
C ALA A 52 -18.87 24.82 0.47
N LEU A 53 -18.58 23.56 0.82
CA LEU A 53 -18.37 22.48 -0.12
C LEU A 53 -19.65 22.15 -0.89
N SER A 54 -20.82 22.23 -0.26
CA SER A 54 -22.10 21.98 -0.94
C SER A 54 -22.41 22.99 -2.04
N GLY A 55 -21.83 24.18 -1.99
CA GLY A 55 -21.88 25.15 -3.08
C GLY A 55 -20.96 24.83 -4.25
N CYS A 56 -20.06 23.85 -4.13
CA CYS A 56 -19.00 23.55 -5.11
C CYS A 56 -19.38 22.41 -6.07
N HIS A 57 -20.49 22.52 -6.79
CA HIS A 57 -21.01 21.44 -7.65
C HIS A 57 -20.08 21.03 -8.82
N GLU A 58 -19.24 21.95 -9.28
CA GLU A 58 -18.28 21.74 -10.37
C GLU A 58 -16.92 21.21 -9.89
N LEU A 59 -16.76 20.96 -8.58
CA LEU A 59 -15.49 20.63 -7.97
C LEU A 59 -15.01 19.25 -8.44
N GLN A 60 -13.82 19.22 -9.02
CA GLN A 60 -13.15 18.04 -9.55
C GLN A 60 -11.97 17.62 -8.67
N GLU A 61 -11.28 18.58 -8.05
CA GLU A 61 -10.15 18.33 -7.16
C GLU A 61 -10.30 19.10 -5.86
N LEU A 62 -10.16 18.38 -4.74
CA LEU A 62 -10.16 18.93 -3.40
C LEU A 62 -8.86 18.50 -2.70
N LYS A 63 -8.04 19.49 -2.32
CA LYS A 63 -6.84 19.25 -1.51
C LYS A 63 -6.99 19.92 -0.17
N LEU A 64 -6.78 19.16 0.89
CA LEU A 64 -7.00 19.57 2.26
C LEU A 64 -5.76 19.32 3.09
N ASN A 65 -5.53 20.19 4.06
CA ASN A 65 -4.55 19.94 5.11
C ASN A 65 -5.27 19.45 6.38
N SER A 66 -4.68 18.60 7.22
CA SER A 66 -5.28 18.19 8.52
C SER A 66 -5.43 19.34 9.52
N VAL A 67 -4.81 20.49 9.26
CA VAL A 67 -5.06 21.73 10.02
C VAL A 67 -6.39 22.38 9.59
N PHE A 68 -7.09 21.79 8.61
CA PHE A 68 -8.48 22.13 8.35
C PHE A 68 -9.24 21.94 9.66
N PRO A 69 -9.81 23.03 10.17
CA PRO A 69 -9.74 23.35 11.59
C PRO A 69 -10.57 22.40 12.41
N GLU A 70 -10.15 22.15 13.66
CA GLU A 70 -10.86 21.40 14.71
C GLU A 70 -12.35 21.30 14.40
N LEU A 71 -12.73 20.28 13.64
CA LEU A 71 -14.09 20.08 13.19
C LEU A 71 -14.81 19.54 14.42
N VAL A 72 -15.22 20.45 15.31
CA VAL A 72 -15.93 20.12 16.53
C VAL A 72 -17.41 20.03 16.17
N GLY A 73 -18.01 18.86 16.39
CA GLY A 73 -19.44 18.62 16.20
C GLY A 73 -19.74 17.39 15.34
N GLU A 74 -20.98 16.93 15.42
CA GLU A 74 -21.55 15.95 14.51
C GLU A 74 -22.49 16.67 13.55
N SER A 75 -22.45 16.28 12.29
CA SER A 75 -23.44 16.68 11.29
C SER A 75 -24.17 15.43 10.81
N ASP A 76 -25.42 15.58 10.39
CA ASP A 76 -26.15 14.55 9.63
C ASP A 76 -26.15 14.86 8.13
N TYR A 77 -25.48 15.95 7.74
CA TYR A 77 -25.49 16.46 6.38
C TYR A 77 -24.37 15.86 5.54
N ILE A 78 -24.74 15.11 4.51
CA ILE A 78 -23.81 14.60 3.50
C ILE A 78 -23.77 15.58 2.32
N VAL A 79 -22.57 15.97 1.94
CA VAL A 79 -22.29 16.86 0.82
C VAL A 79 -22.05 16.05 -0.45
N PRO A 80 -22.96 16.11 -1.44
CA PRO A 80 -22.74 15.46 -2.71
C PRO A 80 -21.73 16.27 -3.54
N LEU A 81 -20.62 15.66 -3.92
CA LEU A 81 -19.64 16.24 -4.84
C LEU A 81 -19.54 15.37 -6.11
N PRO A 82 -20.57 15.40 -6.98
CA PRO A 82 -20.73 14.43 -8.08
C PRO A 82 -19.62 14.52 -9.15
N GLN A 83 -18.93 15.65 -9.24
CA GLN A 83 -17.84 15.85 -10.18
C GLN A 83 -16.45 15.58 -9.56
N LEU A 84 -16.38 15.24 -8.27
CA LEU A 84 -15.12 15.06 -7.57
C LEU A 84 -14.41 13.81 -8.08
N ARG A 85 -13.23 14.03 -8.66
CA ARG A 85 -12.36 12.99 -9.19
C ARG A 85 -11.12 12.80 -8.34
N ARG A 86 -10.71 13.81 -7.58
CA ARG A 86 -9.52 13.74 -6.75
C ARG A 86 -9.76 14.35 -5.37
N LEU A 87 -9.50 13.59 -4.33
CA LEU A 87 -9.42 14.06 -2.96
C LEU A 87 -8.02 13.78 -2.42
N GLU A 88 -7.34 14.81 -1.94
CA GLU A 88 -6.03 14.70 -1.31
C GLU A 88 -6.09 15.29 0.09
N VAL A 89 -5.77 14.51 1.11
CA VAL A 89 -5.75 14.95 2.51
C VAL A 89 -4.34 14.79 3.06
N ILE A 90 -3.72 15.91 3.42
CA ILE A 90 -2.34 15.97 3.88
C ILE A 90 -2.35 16.32 5.37
N SER A 91 -1.99 15.36 6.22
CA SER A 91 -1.78 15.61 7.63
C SER A 91 -0.34 15.97 7.92
N LYS A 92 -0.06 17.22 8.30
CA LYS A 92 1.28 17.58 8.80
C LYS A 92 1.28 17.80 10.30
N VAL A 93 2.24 17.18 10.99
CA VAL A 93 2.55 17.50 12.38
C VAL A 93 3.35 18.81 12.36
N GLY A 94 2.70 19.92 12.71
CA GLY A 94 3.40 21.22 12.73
C GLY A 94 4.52 21.26 13.78
N PRO A 95 5.65 21.93 13.53
CA PRO A 95 6.76 22.04 14.47
C PRO A 95 6.40 22.83 15.75
N THR A 96 5.34 23.64 15.69
CA THR A 96 5.00 24.62 16.73
C THR A 96 3.83 24.26 17.64
N THR A 97 3.16 23.12 17.44
CA THR A 97 2.08 22.71 18.34
C THR A 97 2.69 22.12 19.62
N ARG A 98 3.00 23.02 20.58
CA ARG A 98 3.27 22.68 21.99
C ARG A 98 2.07 22.04 22.71
N VAL A 99 0.93 21.99 22.04
CA VAL A 99 -0.21 21.23 22.52
C VAL A 99 -0.04 19.81 21.98
N PRO A 100 -0.13 18.77 22.83
CA PRO A 100 -0.12 17.38 22.42
C PRO A 100 -1.47 17.04 21.77
N PHE A 101 -1.87 17.80 20.75
CA PHE A 101 -2.90 17.34 19.86
C PHE A 101 -2.24 16.26 19.03
N PRO A 102 -2.64 14.97 19.14
CA PRO A 102 -2.35 14.05 18.07
C PRO A 102 -2.88 14.76 16.81
N ALA A 103 -2.02 15.02 15.83
CA ALA A 103 -2.44 15.52 14.52
C ALA A 103 -3.38 14.44 13.98
N SER A 104 -4.66 14.56 14.32
CA SER A 104 -5.48 13.38 14.48
C SER A 104 -5.91 12.95 13.10
N PRO A 105 -5.74 11.67 12.76
CA PRO A 105 -6.35 11.09 11.57
C PRO A 105 -7.85 11.39 11.41
N LEU A 106 -8.52 11.79 12.50
CA LEU A 106 -9.92 12.22 12.54
C LEU A 106 -10.31 13.25 11.47
N VAL A 107 -9.45 14.16 11.01
CA VAL A 107 -9.88 15.16 10.02
C VAL A 107 -10.17 14.53 8.66
N ALA A 108 -9.27 13.65 8.17
CA ALA A 108 -9.52 12.88 6.94
C ALA A 108 -10.82 12.06 7.07
N MET A 109 -11.01 11.45 8.24
CA MET A 109 -12.16 10.62 8.57
C MET A 109 -13.47 11.41 8.53
N MET A 110 -13.47 12.61 9.07
CA MET A 110 -14.65 13.46 9.11
C MET A 110 -15.08 13.89 7.71
N ILE A 111 -14.14 14.29 6.85
CA ILE A 111 -14.48 14.66 5.47
C ILE A 111 -15.05 13.46 4.72
N LEU A 112 -14.46 12.28 4.86
CA LEU A 112 -14.96 11.05 4.23
C LEU A 112 -16.36 10.64 4.68
N ARG A 113 -16.71 10.92 5.95
CA ARG A 113 -18.07 10.66 6.47
C ARG A 113 -19.12 11.59 5.87
N TYR A 114 -18.73 12.81 5.48
CA TYR A 114 -19.65 13.87 5.06
C TYR A 114 -19.56 14.23 3.59
N VAL A 115 -18.71 13.57 2.82
CA VAL A 115 -18.59 13.78 1.38
C VAL A 115 -18.93 12.48 0.66
N GLU A 116 -19.92 12.53 -0.21
CA GLU A 116 -20.24 11.40 -1.08
C GLU A 116 -19.17 11.31 -2.19
N LEU A 117 -18.40 10.23 -2.18
CA LEU A 117 -17.33 9.98 -3.13
C LEU A 117 -17.79 9.07 -4.26
N SER A 118 -17.44 9.43 -5.49
CA SER A 118 -17.58 8.53 -6.63
C SER A 118 -16.69 7.30 -6.46
N PRO A 119 -17.13 6.09 -6.86
CA PRO A 119 -16.27 4.91 -6.93
C PRO A 119 -15.04 5.09 -7.81
N HIS A 120 -15.08 6.04 -8.75
CA HIS A 120 -13.99 6.37 -9.66
C HIS A 120 -13.08 7.50 -9.15
N ALA A 121 -13.30 8.00 -7.94
CA ALA A 121 -12.47 9.05 -7.36
C ALA A 121 -11.09 8.50 -6.95
N SER A 122 -10.06 9.27 -7.24
CA SER A 122 -8.70 9.09 -6.75
C SER A 122 -8.54 9.75 -5.39
N LEU A 123 -8.19 8.97 -4.39
CA LEU A 123 -8.00 9.39 -3.01
C LEU A 123 -6.52 9.28 -2.64
N ARG A 124 -5.99 10.30 -1.98
CA ARG A 124 -4.61 10.32 -1.51
C ARG A 124 -4.56 10.84 -0.08
N PHE A 125 -4.11 10.00 0.84
CA PHE A 125 -3.89 10.37 2.24
C PHE A 125 -2.39 10.41 2.48
N VAL A 126 -1.88 11.58 2.84
CA VAL A 126 -0.46 11.76 3.18
C VAL A 126 -0.39 12.12 4.65
N SER A 127 0.36 11.37 5.45
CA SER A 127 0.58 11.70 6.85
C SER A 127 2.06 11.90 7.12
N HIS A 128 2.42 13.07 7.62
CA HIS A 128 3.74 13.32 8.18
C HIS A 128 3.75 12.78 9.61
N VAL A 129 4.62 11.82 9.89
CA VAL A 129 4.77 11.25 11.23
C VAL A 129 6.18 11.49 11.74
N LYS A 130 6.28 11.67 13.06
CA LYS A 130 7.60 11.65 13.70
C LYS A 130 8.17 10.25 13.62
N PRO A 131 9.47 10.10 13.32
CA PRO A 131 10.24 8.87 13.44
C PRO A 131 9.81 7.88 14.53
N SER A 132 9.67 8.34 15.77
CA SER A 132 9.37 7.48 16.91
C SER A 132 7.94 6.93 16.96
N THR A 133 7.06 7.30 16.02
CA THR A 133 5.62 7.00 16.10
C THR A 133 5.31 5.74 15.29
N GLN A 134 4.96 4.64 15.97
CA GLN A 134 4.41 3.47 15.32
C GLN A 134 2.94 3.73 14.99
N VAL A 135 2.61 3.87 13.70
CA VAL A 135 1.24 4.10 13.22
C VAL A 135 0.94 3.15 12.08
N GLY A 136 -0.11 2.36 12.21
CA GLY A 136 -0.64 1.51 11.14
C GLY A 136 -1.63 2.25 10.24
N TYR A 137 -1.84 1.79 9.01
CA TYR A 137 -2.78 2.39 8.07
C TYR A 137 -4.22 2.51 8.58
N ARG A 138 -4.65 1.61 9.48
CA ARG A 138 -5.98 1.70 10.11
C ARG A 138 -6.14 2.90 11.02
N SER A 139 -5.05 3.56 11.38
CA SER A 139 -5.13 4.83 12.08
C SER A 139 -5.61 5.93 11.14
N PHE A 140 -5.32 5.84 9.83
CA PHE A 140 -5.66 6.85 8.82
C PHE A 140 -7.01 6.60 8.12
N ILE A 141 -7.48 5.36 8.12
CA ILE A 141 -8.71 4.94 7.45
C ILE A 141 -9.60 4.19 8.46
N PRO A 142 -10.89 4.56 8.63
CA PRO A 142 -11.77 3.88 9.56
C PRO A 142 -12.00 2.44 9.10
N PRO A 143 -12.02 1.46 10.02
CA PRO A 143 -12.48 0.11 9.69
C PRO A 143 -14.01 -0.01 9.64
N GLU A 144 -14.77 1.00 10.08
CA GLU A 144 -16.16 0.85 10.50
C GLU A 144 -17.17 0.84 9.34
N ASP A 145 -16.90 1.54 8.22
CA ASP A 145 -17.72 1.41 7.02
C ASP A 145 -16.92 1.61 5.72
N PRO A 146 -16.70 0.55 4.91
CA PRO A 146 -16.07 0.68 3.60
C PRO A 146 -16.91 1.51 2.61
N ALA A 147 -18.19 1.78 2.88
CA ALA A 147 -19.02 2.63 2.03
C ALA A 147 -18.47 4.07 1.88
N TYR A 148 -17.72 4.56 2.87
CA TYR A 148 -17.08 5.89 2.79
C TYR A 148 -15.89 5.95 1.84
N ILE A 149 -15.28 4.80 1.54
CA ILE A 149 -14.17 4.68 0.60
C ILE A 149 -14.50 3.54 -0.36
N PRO A 150 -15.34 3.79 -1.39
CA PRO A 150 -15.89 2.73 -2.23
C PRO A 150 -14.83 1.85 -2.91
N ILE A 151 -13.63 2.39 -3.17
CA ILE A 151 -12.53 1.63 -3.77
C ILE A 151 -12.05 0.46 -2.87
N LEU A 152 -12.25 0.52 -1.54
CA LEU A 152 -11.90 -0.57 -0.61
C LEU A 152 -12.74 -1.83 -0.79
N SER A 153 -13.87 -1.78 -1.49
CA SER A 153 -14.68 -2.97 -1.80
C SER A 153 -14.56 -3.47 -3.24
N HIS A 154 -13.95 -2.69 -4.13
CA HIS A 154 -13.90 -2.99 -5.57
C HIS A 154 -12.47 -3.17 -6.11
N ALA A 155 -11.45 -2.76 -5.36
CA ALA A 155 -10.06 -2.90 -5.79
C ALA A 155 -9.72 -4.34 -6.19
N THR A 156 -9.04 -4.49 -7.32
CA THR A 156 -8.50 -5.77 -7.78
C THR A 156 -6.98 -5.82 -7.71
N PHE A 157 -6.34 -4.66 -7.54
CA PHE A 157 -4.89 -4.50 -7.40
C PHE A 157 -4.55 -3.81 -6.08
N ALA A 158 -3.54 -4.31 -5.39
CA ALA A 158 -2.94 -3.67 -4.22
C ALA A 158 -1.41 -3.71 -4.30
N HIS A 159 -0.75 -2.62 -3.90
CA HIS A 159 0.71 -2.51 -3.83
C HIS A 159 1.13 -1.92 -2.50
N LEU A 160 1.79 -2.73 -1.67
CA LEU A 160 2.48 -2.26 -0.46
C LEU A 160 3.90 -1.83 -0.81
N ARG A 161 4.26 -0.59 -0.45
CA ARG A 161 5.62 -0.04 -0.52
C ARG A 161 6.13 0.26 0.88
N PRO A 162 7.43 0.57 1.06
CA PRO A 162 7.99 0.73 2.40
C PRO A 162 7.31 1.76 3.30
N ASN A 163 6.72 2.80 2.73
CA ASN A 163 6.08 3.90 3.45
C ASN A 163 4.70 4.24 2.91
N SER A 164 4.13 3.43 2.02
CA SER A 164 2.82 3.70 1.43
C SER A 164 2.15 2.43 0.97
N PHE A 165 0.83 2.38 0.92
CA PHE A 165 0.15 1.41 0.08
C PHE A 165 -0.74 2.10 -0.94
N THR A 166 -0.96 1.42 -2.05
CA THR A 166 -1.90 1.84 -3.08
C THR A 166 -2.85 0.70 -3.42
N CYS A 167 -4.11 1.01 -3.74
CA CYS A 167 -5.00 0.06 -4.36
C CYS A 167 -5.79 0.72 -5.50
N SER A 168 -6.20 -0.09 -6.47
CA SER A 168 -6.91 0.39 -7.65
C SER A 168 -7.78 -0.68 -8.29
N GLU A 169 -8.71 -0.22 -9.11
CA GLU A 169 -9.54 -1.04 -9.99
C GLU A 169 -9.29 -0.61 -11.45
N PRO A 170 -9.21 -1.55 -12.41
CA PRO A 170 -9.06 -1.24 -13.83
C PRO A 170 -10.16 -0.27 -14.32
N GLY A 171 -9.74 0.88 -14.85
CA GLY A 171 -10.67 1.93 -15.30
C GLY A 171 -11.41 2.66 -14.17
N GLY A 172 -11.04 2.40 -12.91
CA GLY A 172 -11.67 2.93 -11.72
C GLY A 172 -10.82 3.93 -10.93
N GLY A 173 -11.24 4.15 -9.69
CA GLY A 173 -10.56 5.03 -8.74
C GLY A 173 -9.29 4.41 -8.18
N THR A 174 -8.52 5.23 -7.48
CA THR A 174 -7.27 4.82 -6.84
C THR A 174 -7.27 5.27 -5.39
N LEU A 175 -6.75 4.48 -4.47
CA LEU A 175 -6.42 4.93 -3.13
C LEU A 175 -4.91 4.86 -2.94
N GLU A 176 -4.33 5.92 -2.41
CA GLU A 176 -2.98 5.96 -1.90
C GLU A 176 -3.00 6.40 -0.44
N VAL A 177 -2.34 5.64 0.43
CA VAL A 177 -2.03 6.08 1.79
C VAL A 177 -0.52 6.08 1.92
N ALA A 178 0.06 7.27 2.05
CA ALA A 178 1.48 7.51 2.17
C ALA A 178 1.81 8.09 3.54
N VAL A 179 2.90 7.59 4.11
CA VAL A 179 3.50 8.11 5.32
C VAL A 179 4.82 8.77 4.93
N GLU A 180 4.92 10.05 5.21
CA GLU A 180 6.11 10.85 5.01
C GLU A 180 6.77 11.10 6.37
N PHE A 181 8.10 11.10 6.40
CA PHE A 181 8.86 11.40 7.60
C PHE A 181 9.42 12.82 7.47
N ASP A 182 9.31 13.61 8.53
CA ASP A 182 9.95 14.92 8.54
C ASP A 182 11.48 14.75 8.47
N HIS A 183 12.08 15.40 7.49
CA HIS A 183 13.43 15.14 6.93
C HIS A 183 14.64 15.41 7.87
N GLU A 184 14.48 15.39 9.18
CA GLU A 184 15.56 15.77 10.10
C GLU A 184 16.44 14.61 10.60
N GLU A 185 16.06 13.35 10.41
CA GLU A 185 16.87 12.21 10.91
C GLU A 185 17.20 11.18 9.79
N GLU A 186 18.47 10.80 9.73
CA GLU A 186 19.11 10.12 8.57
C GLU A 186 18.68 8.67 8.31
N GLU A 187 17.89 8.02 9.16
CA GLU A 187 17.49 6.61 8.94
C GLU A 187 15.98 6.33 9.11
N PRO A 188 15.12 6.80 8.20
CA PRO A 188 13.67 6.61 8.25
C PRO A 188 13.19 5.15 8.15
N ARG A 189 14.08 4.18 7.90
CA ARG A 189 13.70 2.80 7.53
C ARG A 189 13.42 1.88 8.71
N GLN A 190 13.97 2.15 9.89
CA GLN A 190 13.79 1.27 11.07
C GLN A 190 12.46 1.48 11.80
N TRP A 191 11.74 2.55 11.48
CA TRP A 191 10.60 3.00 12.28
C TRP A 191 9.24 2.56 11.75
N PHE A 192 9.18 2.11 10.51
CA PHE A 192 7.94 1.67 9.89
C PHE A 192 7.83 0.14 9.93
N ASN A 193 7.02 -0.38 10.84
CA ASN A 193 6.79 -1.81 10.98
C ASN A 193 5.94 -2.32 9.79
N GLN A 194 6.59 -2.76 8.71
CA GLN A 194 5.93 -3.20 7.48
C GLN A 194 4.98 -4.39 7.67
N ASP A 195 5.23 -5.23 8.67
CA ASP A 195 4.34 -6.32 9.04
C ASP A 195 2.98 -5.81 9.53
N LEU A 196 2.99 -4.82 10.44
CA LEU A 196 1.78 -4.14 10.87
C LEU A 196 1.04 -3.51 9.69
N GLN A 197 1.78 -2.89 8.75
CA GLN A 197 1.19 -2.27 7.57
C GLN A 197 0.56 -3.27 6.60
N LEU A 198 1.19 -4.42 6.40
CA LEU A 198 0.65 -5.48 5.57
C LEU A 198 -0.64 -6.03 6.18
N ILE A 199 -0.67 -6.25 7.49
CA ILE A 199 -1.87 -6.69 8.21
C ILE A 199 -2.98 -5.64 8.12
N ASP A 200 -2.65 -4.35 8.32
CA ASP A 200 -3.62 -3.26 8.23
C ASP A 200 -4.19 -3.11 6.82
N MET A 201 -3.32 -3.14 5.79
CA MET A 201 -3.74 -3.11 4.39
C MET A 201 -4.65 -4.30 4.06
N ALA A 202 -4.26 -5.51 4.49
CA ALA A 202 -5.08 -6.71 4.31
C ALA A 202 -6.44 -6.55 4.99
N SER A 203 -6.48 -6.08 6.24
CA SER A 203 -7.71 -5.83 6.97
C SER A 203 -8.62 -4.80 6.27
N LEU A 204 -8.05 -3.74 5.70
CA LEU A 204 -8.81 -2.70 4.99
C LEU A 204 -9.39 -3.22 3.67
N LEU A 205 -8.65 -4.09 2.97
CA LEU A 205 -9.03 -4.66 1.68
C LEU A 205 -9.69 -6.04 1.80
N ALA A 206 -10.06 -6.49 3.00
CA ALA A 206 -10.58 -7.84 3.23
C ALA A 206 -11.87 -8.15 2.47
N ARG A 207 -12.61 -7.12 2.03
CA ARG A 207 -13.83 -7.26 1.21
C ARG A 207 -13.56 -7.07 -0.29
N ALA A 208 -12.38 -6.61 -0.68
CA ALA A 208 -12.03 -6.34 -2.06
C ALA A 208 -11.67 -7.65 -2.80
N PRO A 209 -12.06 -7.80 -4.08
CA PRO A 209 -11.69 -8.94 -4.91
C PRO A 209 -10.25 -8.81 -5.43
N ILE A 210 -9.27 -8.73 -4.53
CA ILE A 210 -7.86 -8.60 -4.90
C ILE A 210 -7.40 -9.83 -5.68
N THR A 211 -6.97 -9.57 -6.92
CA THR A 211 -6.43 -10.58 -7.85
C THR A 211 -4.95 -10.36 -8.15
N HIS A 212 -4.44 -9.16 -7.90
CA HIS A 212 -3.02 -8.80 -8.03
C HIS A 212 -2.52 -8.13 -6.74
N LEU A 213 -1.45 -8.67 -6.16
CA LEU A 213 -0.78 -8.11 -4.99
C LEU A 213 0.70 -7.90 -5.30
N ALA A 214 1.16 -6.66 -5.17
CA ALA A 214 2.56 -6.30 -5.23
C ALA A 214 3.08 -5.93 -3.84
N LEU A 215 4.22 -6.49 -3.44
CA LEU A 215 4.86 -6.23 -2.15
C LEU A 215 6.29 -5.73 -2.41
N THR A 216 6.59 -4.51 -1.98
CA THR A 216 7.94 -3.95 -2.02
C THR A 216 8.43 -3.78 -0.59
N SER A 217 9.34 -4.67 -0.18
CA SER A 217 9.73 -4.78 1.22
C SER A 217 11.21 -5.12 1.39
N ALA A 218 11.81 -4.66 2.49
CA ALA A 218 13.12 -5.13 2.95
C ALA A 218 13.00 -6.25 4.01
N SER A 219 11.85 -6.34 4.70
CA SER A 219 11.64 -7.26 5.80
C SER A 219 10.15 -7.47 6.07
N LEU A 220 9.63 -8.63 5.70
CA LEU A 220 8.32 -9.13 6.14
C LEU A 220 8.53 -10.46 6.83
N TYR A 221 7.84 -10.70 7.94
CA TYR A 221 7.78 -12.00 8.58
C TYR A 221 6.77 -12.91 7.87
N SER A 222 6.99 -14.23 7.95
CA SER A 222 6.10 -15.23 7.36
C SER A 222 4.67 -15.13 7.89
N GLU A 223 4.50 -14.78 9.17
CA GLU A 223 3.18 -14.70 9.80
C GLU A 223 2.30 -13.64 9.13
N SER A 224 2.83 -12.43 8.92
CA SER A 224 2.11 -11.32 8.27
C SER A 224 1.79 -11.61 6.81
N ILE A 225 2.73 -12.24 6.08
CA ILE A 225 2.52 -12.68 4.69
C ILE A 225 1.40 -13.73 4.64
N ALA A 226 1.44 -14.73 5.53
CA ALA A 226 0.42 -15.76 5.62
C ALA A 226 -0.98 -15.16 5.91
N ILE A 227 -1.06 -14.18 6.83
CA ILE A 227 -2.30 -13.44 7.10
C ILE A 227 -2.82 -12.76 5.82
N ALA A 228 -1.97 -12.02 5.11
CA ALA A 228 -2.37 -11.35 3.86
C ALA A 228 -2.85 -12.34 2.78
N PHE A 229 -2.17 -13.48 2.62
CA PHE A 229 -2.55 -14.50 1.65
C PHE A 229 -3.87 -15.20 1.99
N ARG A 230 -4.21 -15.34 3.29
CA ARG A 230 -5.55 -15.78 3.71
C ARG A 230 -6.62 -14.78 3.31
N THR A 231 -6.32 -13.49 3.47
CA THR A 231 -7.28 -12.42 3.20
C THR A 231 -7.60 -12.33 1.70
N PHE A 232 -6.67 -12.70 0.83
CA PHE A 232 -6.82 -12.62 -0.62
C PHE A 232 -6.81 -14.01 -1.30
N PRO A 233 -7.83 -14.86 -1.08
CA PRO A 233 -7.88 -16.20 -1.70
C PRO A 233 -8.06 -16.15 -3.23
N GLY A 234 -8.50 -14.99 -3.76
CA GLY A 234 -8.67 -14.72 -5.17
C GLY A 234 -7.39 -14.39 -5.93
N LEU A 235 -6.23 -14.34 -5.25
CA LEU A 235 -4.99 -13.87 -5.86
C LEU A 235 -4.55 -14.75 -7.03
N THR A 236 -4.29 -14.10 -8.16
CA THR A 236 -3.79 -14.73 -9.40
C THR A 236 -2.39 -14.29 -9.75
N THR A 237 -2.00 -13.08 -9.34
CA THR A 237 -0.69 -12.48 -9.57
C THR A 237 -0.08 -12.03 -8.26
N LEU A 238 1.14 -12.47 -7.97
CA LEU A 238 1.93 -12.01 -6.83
C LEU A 238 3.25 -11.45 -7.35
N GLU A 239 3.52 -10.19 -7.03
CA GLU A 239 4.80 -9.54 -7.31
C GLU A 239 5.50 -9.22 -5.99
N PHE A 240 6.76 -9.62 -5.86
CA PHE A 240 7.58 -9.34 -4.70
C PHE A 240 8.85 -8.63 -5.14
N SER A 241 9.10 -7.45 -4.59
CA SER A 241 10.28 -6.65 -4.92
C SER A 241 11.06 -6.36 -3.64
N THR A 242 12.38 -6.52 -3.66
CA THR A 242 13.16 -6.18 -2.47
C THR A 242 13.76 -4.80 -2.53
N VAL A 243 13.88 -4.19 -1.35
CA VAL A 243 14.56 -2.91 -1.19
C VAL A 243 15.88 -3.20 -0.47
N PRO A 244 17.04 -2.90 -1.08
CA PRO A 244 18.32 -3.07 -0.42
C PRO A 244 18.35 -2.18 0.82
N SER A 245 18.56 -2.80 1.97
CA SER A 245 18.76 -2.10 3.23
C SER A 245 20.25 -2.08 3.55
N SER A 246 20.81 -0.90 3.76
CA SER A 246 22.20 -0.73 4.21
C SER A 246 22.46 -1.35 5.58
N SER A 247 21.41 -1.56 6.39
CA SER A 247 21.50 -2.15 7.72
C SER A 247 21.23 -3.65 7.77
N CYS A 248 20.60 -4.24 6.75
CA CYS A 248 20.38 -5.68 6.72
C CYS A 248 21.64 -6.36 6.21
N ARG A 249 22.28 -7.16 7.07
CA ARG A 249 23.32 -8.06 6.59
C ARG A 249 22.68 -9.03 5.59
N PRO A 250 23.38 -9.44 4.52
CA PRO A 250 22.89 -10.43 3.56
C PRO A 250 22.32 -11.70 4.22
N LYS A 251 22.84 -12.07 5.40
CA LYS A 251 22.40 -13.25 6.16
C LYS A 251 21.03 -13.11 6.85
N ASP A 252 20.49 -11.90 6.97
CA ASP A 252 19.20 -11.66 7.62
C ASP A 252 18.02 -11.70 6.64
N TRP A 253 18.29 -12.13 5.41
CA TRP A 253 17.35 -12.09 4.31
C TRP A 253 16.28 -13.17 4.47
N ARG A 254 15.02 -12.73 4.57
CA ARG A 254 13.88 -13.57 4.96
C ARG A 254 13.12 -14.17 3.78
N PHE A 255 13.76 -14.40 2.64
CA PHE A 255 13.12 -15.09 1.51
C PHE A 255 12.53 -16.45 1.86
N PRO A 256 13.13 -17.27 2.75
CA PRO A 256 12.50 -18.51 3.17
C PRO A 256 11.09 -18.31 3.73
N ALA A 257 10.82 -17.17 4.38
CA ALA A 257 9.50 -16.87 4.92
C ALA A 257 8.43 -16.80 3.81
N LEU A 258 8.72 -16.11 2.71
CA LEU A 258 7.80 -15.97 1.59
C LEU A 258 7.54 -17.32 0.90
N PHE A 259 8.59 -18.12 0.69
CA PHE A 259 8.46 -19.45 0.10
C PHE A 259 7.63 -20.39 0.99
N CYS A 260 7.85 -20.38 2.30
CA CYS A 260 7.04 -21.13 3.25
C CYS A 260 5.55 -20.75 3.16
N CYS A 261 5.22 -19.46 3.02
CA CYS A 261 3.84 -18.99 2.92
C CYS A 261 3.11 -19.44 1.65
N LEU A 262 3.81 -19.94 0.63
CA LEU A 262 3.19 -20.47 -0.60
C LEU A 262 2.70 -21.92 -0.46
N ILE A 263 3.14 -22.65 0.58
CA ILE A 263 2.90 -24.09 0.78
C ILE A 263 2.21 -24.36 2.12
N VAL A 264 2.65 -23.67 3.18
CA VAL A 264 2.22 -23.96 4.55
C VAL A 264 0.80 -23.41 4.76
N PRO A 265 -0.19 -24.26 5.12
CA PRO A 265 -1.50 -23.79 5.47
C PRO A 265 -1.41 -22.86 6.68
N PRO A 266 -2.15 -21.75 6.67
CA PRO A 266 -1.96 -20.66 7.64
C PRO A 266 -2.51 -20.97 9.05
N GLU A 267 -3.06 -22.16 9.26
CA GLU A 267 -3.57 -22.63 10.56
C GLU A 267 -2.53 -23.46 11.32
N VAL A 268 -1.50 -23.94 10.63
CA VAL A 268 -0.35 -24.58 11.28
C VAL A 268 0.50 -23.46 11.85
N HIS A 269 0.41 -23.23 13.17
CA HIS A 269 1.45 -22.47 13.85
C HIS A 269 2.78 -23.12 13.49
N ILE A 270 3.71 -22.38 12.89
CA ILE A 270 5.02 -22.91 12.44
C ILE A 270 5.76 -23.61 13.61
N ARG A 271 5.39 -23.29 14.86
CA ARG A 271 5.92 -23.90 16.08
C ARG A 271 5.30 -25.26 16.46
N ASP A 272 4.11 -25.58 15.95
CA ASP A 272 3.31 -26.75 16.34
C ASP A 272 3.07 -27.72 15.18
N ALA A 273 3.96 -27.75 14.17
CA ALA A 273 3.94 -28.73 13.08
C ALA A 273 4.30 -30.17 13.53
N VAL A 274 3.84 -30.55 14.72
CA VAL A 274 3.98 -31.88 15.31
C VAL A 274 2.66 -32.62 15.08
N GLU A 275 2.71 -33.50 14.08
CA GLU A 275 1.73 -34.54 13.71
C GLU A 275 0.33 -34.07 13.26
N PRO A 276 -0.02 -34.25 11.96
CA PRO A 276 -1.39 -34.08 11.51
C PRO A 276 -2.26 -35.20 12.09
N ALA A 277 -3.14 -34.84 13.02
CA ALA A 277 -4.21 -35.73 13.50
C ALA A 277 -5.25 -35.89 12.38
N ASP A 278 -5.35 -37.08 11.79
CA ASP A 278 -6.47 -37.60 10.96
C ASP A 278 -7.16 -36.63 9.96
N GLU A 279 -6.50 -35.54 9.53
CA GLU A 279 -7.03 -34.67 8.49
C GLU A 279 -6.91 -35.38 7.14
N THR A 280 -8.03 -35.57 6.45
CA THR A 280 -8.01 -36.16 5.12
C THR A 280 -7.22 -35.27 4.15
N ASP A 281 -6.48 -35.88 3.22
CA ASP A 281 -5.69 -35.18 2.19
C ASP A 281 -6.50 -34.10 1.45
N GLU A 282 -7.82 -34.27 1.31
CA GLU A 282 -8.70 -33.30 0.66
C GLU A 282 -8.91 -32.02 1.47
N GLU A 283 -9.03 -32.09 2.79
CA GLU A 283 -9.18 -30.92 3.66
C GLU A 283 -7.88 -30.13 3.75
N TYR A 284 -6.74 -30.82 3.80
CA TYR A 284 -5.43 -30.17 3.76
C TYR A 284 -5.22 -29.44 2.43
N ARG A 285 -5.50 -30.11 1.31
CA ARG A 285 -5.53 -29.48 -0.01
C ARG A 285 -6.51 -28.32 -0.03
N ALA A 286 -7.62 -28.42 0.70
CA ALA A 286 -8.63 -27.35 0.76
C ALA A 286 -8.07 -26.02 1.32
N ARG A 287 -7.02 -26.10 2.15
CA ARG A 287 -6.45 -24.97 2.88
C ARG A 287 -5.17 -24.40 2.27
N LEU A 288 -4.73 -24.93 1.13
CA LEU A 288 -3.53 -24.43 0.44
C LEU A 288 -3.68 -22.93 0.14
N PRO A 289 -2.72 -22.08 0.58
CA PRO A 289 -2.79 -20.65 0.32
C PRO A 289 -2.68 -20.34 -1.18
N LEU A 290 -3.32 -19.24 -1.58
CA LEU A 290 -3.24 -18.67 -2.92
C LEU A 290 -3.53 -19.66 -4.06
N ARG A 291 -4.45 -20.62 -3.94
CA ARG A 291 -4.64 -21.69 -4.97
C ARG A 291 -4.86 -21.21 -6.41
N ARG A 292 -5.30 -19.96 -6.58
CA ARG A 292 -5.53 -19.35 -7.89
C ARG A 292 -4.29 -18.65 -8.47
N LEU A 293 -3.16 -18.65 -7.77
CA LEU A 293 -1.92 -18.03 -8.22
C LEU A 293 -1.47 -18.68 -9.54
N ARG A 294 -1.33 -17.86 -10.57
CA ARG A 294 -0.85 -18.22 -11.91
C ARG A 294 0.39 -17.44 -12.32
N VAL A 295 0.60 -16.25 -11.79
CA VAL A 295 1.76 -15.40 -12.14
C VAL A 295 2.52 -15.10 -10.86
N LEU A 296 3.82 -15.42 -10.86
CA LEU A 296 4.72 -15.12 -9.76
C LEU A 296 5.91 -14.32 -10.28
N ARG A 297 6.12 -13.13 -9.73
CA ARG A 297 7.24 -12.28 -10.11
C ARG A 297 8.07 -11.89 -8.90
N PHE A 298 9.35 -12.11 -8.99
CA PHE A 298 10.33 -11.61 -8.05
C PHE A 298 11.22 -10.57 -8.73
N ASN A 299 11.26 -9.37 -8.18
CA ASN A 299 12.06 -8.28 -8.69
C ASN A 299 13.18 -7.95 -7.70
N ALA A 300 14.39 -7.82 -8.23
CA ALA A 300 15.57 -7.47 -7.45
C ALA A 300 15.74 -8.37 -6.21
N LEU A 301 15.83 -9.68 -6.42
CA LEU A 301 16.37 -10.61 -5.42
C LEU A 301 17.90 -10.50 -5.41
N LEU A 302 18.59 -10.82 -4.33
CA LEU A 302 20.04 -11.07 -4.42
C LEU A 302 20.25 -12.45 -5.00
N TRP A 303 21.30 -12.55 -5.78
CA TRP A 303 21.82 -13.80 -6.25
C TRP A 303 22.37 -14.60 -5.07
N GLU A 304 21.60 -15.58 -4.61
CA GLU A 304 22.04 -16.60 -3.69
C GLU A 304 21.78 -17.98 -4.30
N SER A 305 22.78 -18.84 -4.23
CA SER A 305 22.76 -20.20 -4.82
C SER A 305 21.60 -21.09 -4.38
N THR A 306 20.93 -20.74 -3.29
CA THR A 306 19.79 -21.51 -2.78
C THR A 306 18.43 -21.01 -3.26
N VAL A 307 18.31 -19.80 -3.80
CA VAL A 307 17.02 -19.18 -4.14
C VAL A 307 16.25 -19.99 -5.17
N LEU A 308 16.90 -20.36 -6.28
CA LEU A 308 16.26 -21.15 -7.35
C LEU A 308 15.88 -22.55 -6.88
N THR A 309 16.73 -23.18 -6.05
CA THR A 309 16.45 -24.51 -5.48
C THR A 309 15.27 -24.46 -4.51
N LEU A 310 15.20 -23.44 -3.65
CA LEU A 310 14.09 -23.23 -2.72
C LEU A 310 12.79 -22.93 -3.47
N LEU A 311 12.85 -22.10 -4.51
CA LEU A 311 11.72 -21.80 -5.36
C LEU A 311 11.20 -23.05 -6.07
N PHE A 312 12.10 -23.87 -6.64
CA PHE A 312 11.75 -25.16 -7.23
C PHE A 312 11.04 -26.06 -6.21
N GLY A 313 11.67 -26.30 -5.05
CA GLY A 313 11.08 -27.15 -4.00
C GLY A 313 9.71 -26.64 -3.55
N THR A 314 9.54 -25.33 -3.51
CA THR A 314 8.28 -24.66 -3.16
C THR A 314 7.19 -24.87 -4.18
N LEU A 315 7.50 -24.65 -5.47
CA LEU A 315 6.54 -24.83 -6.55
C LEU A 315 6.21 -26.32 -6.76
N TYR A 316 7.19 -27.20 -6.62
CA TYR A 316 6.97 -28.65 -6.67
C TYR A 316 6.02 -29.10 -5.58
N ALA A 317 6.29 -28.73 -4.32
CA ALA A 317 5.41 -29.07 -3.19
C ALA A 317 4.00 -28.51 -3.39
N ARG A 318 3.89 -27.26 -3.86
CA ARG A 318 2.61 -26.63 -4.18
C ARG A 318 1.82 -27.42 -5.25
N CYS A 319 2.47 -27.85 -6.33
CA CYS A 319 1.84 -28.67 -7.37
C CYS A 319 1.43 -30.05 -6.83
N ALA A 320 2.27 -30.68 -6.00
CA ALA A 320 1.96 -31.94 -5.33
C ALA A 320 0.74 -31.83 -4.39
N LEU A 321 0.52 -30.65 -3.82
CA LEU A 321 -0.68 -30.29 -3.04
C LEU A 321 -1.89 -29.92 -3.92
N GLY A 322 -1.80 -30.12 -5.24
CA GLY A 322 -2.91 -29.95 -6.17
C GLY A 322 -3.21 -28.50 -6.57
N ALA A 323 -2.31 -27.55 -6.31
CA ALA A 323 -2.40 -26.24 -6.95
C ALA A 323 -2.10 -26.36 -8.46
N PRO A 324 -2.72 -25.50 -9.29
CA PRO A 324 -2.39 -25.42 -10.71
C PRO A 324 -0.95 -24.95 -10.90
N SER A 325 -0.34 -25.41 -11.98
CA SER A 325 0.92 -24.88 -12.48
C SER A 325 0.83 -23.36 -12.71
N LEU A 326 1.96 -22.67 -12.49
CA LEU A 326 2.05 -21.26 -12.85
C LEU A 326 1.93 -21.11 -14.37
N ALA A 327 1.28 -20.04 -14.82
CA ALA A 327 1.29 -19.62 -16.21
C ALA A 327 2.56 -18.81 -16.55
N GLU A 328 3.14 -18.11 -15.58
CA GLU A 328 4.34 -17.28 -15.76
C GLU A 328 5.15 -17.24 -14.48
N LEU A 329 6.47 -17.35 -14.62
CA LEU A 329 7.44 -17.14 -13.55
C LEU A 329 8.51 -16.15 -14.02
N PHE A 330 8.67 -15.06 -13.28
CA PHE A 330 9.73 -14.07 -13.50
C PHE A 330 10.59 -13.93 -12.25
N VAL A 331 11.91 -13.96 -12.41
CA VAL A 331 12.90 -13.85 -11.35
C VAL A 331 14.03 -12.93 -11.81
N ALA A 332 14.03 -11.68 -11.35
CA ALA A 332 15.17 -10.78 -11.52
C ALA A 332 16.04 -10.80 -10.25
N MET A 333 17.31 -11.16 -10.41
CA MET A 333 18.31 -11.23 -9.34
C MET A 333 19.47 -10.25 -9.60
N TYR A 334 20.13 -9.74 -8.57
CA TYR A 334 21.32 -8.89 -8.67
C TYR A 334 22.49 -9.46 -7.84
N GLY A 335 23.72 -9.02 -8.11
CA GLY A 335 24.90 -9.44 -7.34
C GLY A 335 25.55 -10.73 -7.86
N ARG A 336 25.21 -11.17 -9.07
CA ARG A 336 25.74 -12.40 -9.67
C ARG A 336 27.27 -12.42 -9.75
N ALA A 337 27.91 -11.29 -10.04
CA ALA A 337 29.37 -11.21 -10.14
C ALA A 337 30.07 -11.55 -8.82
N GLU A 338 29.50 -11.08 -7.70
CA GLU A 338 30.03 -11.33 -6.35
C GLU A 338 29.82 -12.79 -5.94
N ALA A 339 28.68 -13.39 -6.33
CA ALA A 339 28.41 -14.81 -6.13
C ALA A 339 29.33 -15.70 -6.99
N ALA A 340 29.55 -15.35 -8.27
CA ALA A 340 30.32 -16.15 -9.21
C ALA A 340 31.81 -16.30 -8.84
N GLU A 341 32.38 -15.33 -8.11
CA GLU A 341 33.74 -15.40 -7.56
C GLU A 341 33.87 -16.38 -6.38
N ALA A 342 32.76 -16.68 -5.69
CA ALA A 342 32.71 -17.54 -4.52
C ALA A 342 32.16 -18.95 -4.82
N GLU A 343 31.63 -19.19 -6.03
CA GLU A 343 30.91 -20.41 -6.38
C GLU A 343 31.79 -21.46 -7.08
N ASP A 344 31.80 -22.66 -6.51
CA ASP A 344 32.37 -23.86 -7.11
C ASP A 344 31.49 -24.39 -8.27
N ALA A 345 32.06 -25.19 -9.17
CA ALA A 345 31.37 -25.78 -10.32
C ALA A 345 30.07 -26.52 -9.94
N ASP A 346 30.06 -27.19 -8.78
CA ASP A 346 28.91 -27.90 -8.23
C ASP A 346 27.70 -26.99 -7.96
N VAL A 347 27.92 -25.72 -7.66
CA VAL A 347 26.84 -24.76 -7.40
C VAL A 347 26.15 -24.38 -8.71
N ARG A 348 26.93 -24.11 -9.76
CA ARG A 348 26.41 -23.79 -11.09
C ARG A 348 25.61 -24.94 -11.68
N GLU A 349 26.09 -26.18 -11.54
CA GLU A 349 25.35 -27.36 -11.98
C GLU A 349 23.99 -27.48 -11.26
N LYS A 350 23.95 -27.18 -9.96
CA LYS A 350 22.68 -27.18 -9.19
C LYS A 350 21.73 -26.08 -9.64
N GLU A 351 22.22 -24.88 -9.94
CA GLU A 351 21.40 -23.79 -10.45
C GLU A 351 20.82 -24.10 -11.83
N GLU A 352 21.64 -24.59 -12.77
CA GLU A 352 21.20 -25.01 -14.10
C GLU A 352 20.10 -26.08 -14.00
N LYS A 353 20.33 -27.10 -13.16
CA LYS A 353 19.35 -28.14 -12.90
C LYS A 353 18.07 -27.61 -12.25
N ALA A 354 18.18 -26.67 -11.31
CA ALA A 354 17.01 -26.03 -10.70
C ALA A 354 16.19 -25.25 -11.73
N MET A 355 16.84 -24.56 -12.67
CA MET A 355 16.18 -23.85 -13.77
C MET A 355 15.44 -24.80 -14.71
N GLU A 356 16.08 -25.88 -15.18
CA GLU A 356 15.42 -26.89 -16.01
C GLU A 356 14.19 -27.49 -15.30
N MET A 357 14.30 -27.73 -14.00
CA MET A 357 13.20 -28.22 -13.19
C MET A 357 12.08 -27.19 -13.03
N LEU A 358 12.40 -25.89 -12.87
CA LEU A 358 11.41 -24.82 -12.82
C LEU A 358 10.64 -24.72 -14.14
N GLU A 359 11.31 -24.82 -15.28
CA GLU A 359 10.68 -24.84 -16.60
C GLU A 359 9.66 -25.98 -16.75
N SER A 360 9.91 -27.13 -16.12
CA SER A 360 8.96 -28.25 -16.14
C SER A 360 7.71 -28.04 -15.27
N LEU A 361 7.72 -27.07 -14.34
CA LEU A 361 6.62 -26.78 -13.39
C LEU A 361 5.75 -25.57 -13.80
N VAL A 362 6.12 -24.87 -14.87
CA VAL A 362 5.46 -23.64 -15.32
C VAL A 362 4.93 -23.89 -16.74
N ASP A 363 3.64 -23.62 -16.96
CA ASP A 363 2.98 -23.85 -18.26
C ASP A 363 3.48 -22.88 -19.36
N GLY A 364 4.01 -21.72 -18.95
CA GLY A 364 4.44 -20.65 -19.84
C GLY A 364 5.88 -20.20 -19.56
N PRO A 365 6.21 -18.90 -19.79
CA PRO A 365 7.59 -18.46 -19.74
C PRO A 365 8.16 -18.51 -18.32
N VAL A 366 9.38 -19.03 -18.22
CA VAL A 366 10.26 -18.90 -17.05
C VAL A 366 11.39 -17.94 -17.45
N VAL A 367 11.46 -16.80 -16.78
CA VAL A 367 12.43 -15.76 -17.05
C VAL A 367 13.28 -15.56 -15.81
N CYS A 368 14.58 -15.78 -15.94
CA CYS A 368 15.57 -15.56 -14.90
C CYS A 368 16.63 -14.58 -15.44
N GLU A 369 16.66 -13.37 -14.89
CA GLU A 369 17.48 -12.27 -15.40
C GLU A 369 18.40 -11.74 -14.31
N ASP A 370 19.63 -11.42 -14.71
CA ASP A 370 20.55 -10.64 -13.89
C ASP A 370 20.22 -9.15 -14.08
N CYS A 371 20.00 -8.43 -12.99
CA CYS A 371 19.60 -7.04 -13.00
C CYS A 371 20.57 -6.18 -12.18
N GLU A 372 20.56 -4.88 -12.46
CA GLU A 372 21.31 -3.94 -11.63
C GLU A 372 20.74 -3.92 -10.19
N PRO A 373 21.61 -3.75 -9.17
CA PRO A 373 21.13 -3.60 -7.80
C PRO A 373 20.19 -2.40 -7.73
N PRO A 374 19.10 -2.46 -6.95
CA PRO A 374 18.16 -1.35 -6.89
C PRO A 374 18.90 -0.11 -6.42
N VAL A 375 18.90 0.92 -7.26
CA VAL A 375 19.49 2.20 -6.88
C VAL A 375 18.76 2.63 -5.62
N SER A 376 19.50 2.84 -4.53
CA SER A 376 18.92 3.40 -3.31
C SER A 376 18.49 4.81 -3.65
N SER A 377 17.27 4.98 -4.17
CA SER A 377 16.73 6.26 -4.53
C SER A 377 16.79 7.13 -3.28
N SER A 378 17.66 8.13 -3.29
CA SER A 378 17.70 9.14 -2.26
C SER A 378 16.28 9.68 -2.09
N PRO A 379 15.75 9.82 -0.87
CA PRO A 379 14.32 10.04 -0.60
C PRO A 379 13.77 11.42 -1.01
N GLY A 380 14.30 12.06 -2.06
CA GLY A 380 13.98 13.44 -2.46
C GLY A 380 13.34 13.63 -3.83
N GLY A 381 13.01 12.57 -4.59
CA GLY A 381 12.54 12.68 -5.97
C GLY A 381 11.09 12.26 -6.18
N SER A 382 10.11 13.06 -5.73
CA SER A 382 8.71 12.89 -6.10
C SER A 382 8.44 13.41 -7.52
N ASN A 383 9.05 12.77 -8.54
CA ASN A 383 8.67 13.00 -9.93
C ASN A 383 7.54 12.05 -10.30
N PHE A 384 6.30 12.44 -9.97
CA PHE A 384 5.11 11.89 -10.61
C PHE A 384 4.80 12.73 -11.86
N GLN A 385 5.09 12.18 -13.04
CA GLN A 385 4.34 12.51 -14.25
C GLN A 385 3.30 11.39 -14.46
N ILE A 386 2.02 11.80 -14.49
CA ILE A 386 0.91 10.98 -15.02
C ILE A 386 0.84 11.25 -16.52
#